data_AF-A0A9D8FI84-F1
#
_entry.id   AF-A0A9D8FI84-F1
#
_cell.length_a   1.000
_cell.length_b   1.000
_cell.length_c   1.000
_cell.angle_alpha   90.00
_cell.angle_beta   90.00
_cell.angle_gamma   90.00
#
_symmetry.space_group_name_H-M   'P 1'
#
loop_
_entity.id
_entity.type
_entity.pdbx_description
1 polymer ?
#
loop_
_entity_poly.entity_id
_entity_poly.type
_entity_poly.pdbx_seq_one_letter_code
_entity_poly.pdbx_strand_id
1 'polypeptide(L)'
;MNDLKRWLYDYACEVYGGNIAGECANVSHMMLKEAKEAFGDDMTIAVGWVSINGDILFKASANDSPEFFNNKLRFKYHVWLHNSHDIIDLTLVQTLRDMDSFDSSLISENITYIDCKLAAELGITHHLQTCGDGVLEELQLG
;
A
#
# COMPACT_ATOMS: atom_id res chain seq x y z
N MET A 1 18.35 -6.05 3.95
CA MET A 1 17.19 -5.59 3.17
C MET A 1 15.90 -5.68 3.98
N ASN A 2 15.59 -6.82 4.60
CA ASN A 2 14.41 -6.93 5.49
C ASN A 2 14.45 -5.93 6.66
N ASP A 3 15.62 -5.70 7.27
CA ASP A 3 15.75 -4.73 8.37
C ASP A 3 15.43 -3.29 7.92
N LEU A 4 15.81 -2.91 6.69
CA LEU A 4 15.49 -1.59 6.13
C LEU A 4 14.00 -1.45 5.82
N LYS A 5 13.37 -2.50 5.27
CA LYS A 5 11.92 -2.51 5.01
C LYS A 5 11.12 -2.42 6.31
N ARG A 6 11.55 -3.16 7.33
CA ARG A 6 10.96 -3.09 8.66
C ARG A 6 11.14 -1.71 9.28
N TRP A 7 12.34 -1.14 9.20
CA TRP A 7 12.60 0.22 9.66
C TRP A 7 11.67 1.24 8.97
N LEU A 8 11.50 1.15 7.65
CA LEU A 8 10.61 2.06 6.92
C LEU A 8 9.16 1.94 7.39
N TYR A 9 8.69 0.72 7.66
CA TYR A 9 7.38 0.49 8.26
C TYR A 9 7.27 1.09 9.66
N ASP A 10 8.26 0.87 10.53
CA ASP A 10 8.25 1.38 11.90
C ASP A 10 8.27 2.93 11.89
N TYR A 11 9.02 3.53 10.97
CA TYR A 11 9.05 4.97 10.74
C TYR A 11 7.70 5.51 10.24
N ALA A 12 7.05 4.83 9.30
CA ALA A 12 5.70 5.17 8.86
C ALA A 12 4.71 5.13 10.05
N CYS A 13 4.79 4.11 10.90
CA CYS A 13 3.97 4.03 12.10
C CYS A 13 4.23 5.20 13.06
N GLU A 14 5.48 5.62 13.26
CA GLU A 14 5.80 6.78 14.11
C GLU A 14 5.15 8.07 13.56
N VAL A 15 5.29 8.33 12.26
CA VAL A 15 4.75 9.52 11.61
C VAL A 15 3.22 9.56 11.66
N TYR A 16 2.56 8.39 11.55
CA TYR A 16 1.11 8.27 11.54
C TYR A 16 0.49 7.89 12.90
N GLY A 17 1.27 7.95 13.99
CA GLY A 17 0.76 7.65 15.34
C GLY A 17 0.25 6.21 15.51
N GLY A 18 0.81 5.27 14.75
CA GLY A 18 0.48 3.85 14.76
C GLY A 18 -0.70 3.46 13.87
N ASN A 19 -1.35 4.41 13.20
CA ASN A 19 -2.50 4.13 12.35
C ASN A 19 -2.22 4.44 10.88
N ILE A 20 -1.93 3.39 10.10
CA ILE A 20 -1.72 3.51 8.65
C ILE A 20 -2.84 2.85 7.84
N ALA A 21 -3.83 2.24 8.50
CA ALA A 21 -4.94 1.57 7.85
C ALA A 21 -5.79 2.57 7.06
N GLY A 22 -6.05 2.27 5.77
CA GLY A 22 -6.83 3.14 4.89
C GLY A 22 -6.15 4.46 4.49
N GLU A 23 -4.88 4.66 4.86
CA GLU A 23 -4.10 5.88 4.56
C GLU A 23 -3.03 5.62 3.48
N CYS A 24 -3.23 4.63 2.60
CA CYS A 24 -2.22 4.14 1.65
C CYS A 24 -1.58 5.24 0.78
N ALA A 25 -2.38 6.19 0.26
CA ALA A 25 -1.89 7.31 -0.55
C ALA A 25 -1.01 8.25 0.27
N ASN A 26 -1.52 8.72 1.42
CA ASN A 26 -0.81 9.62 2.31
C ASN A 26 0.51 9.00 2.78
N VAL A 27 0.45 7.76 3.29
CA VAL A 27 1.62 7.05 3.80
C VAL A 27 2.66 6.88 2.69
N SER A 28 2.27 6.40 1.51
CA SER A 28 3.22 6.20 0.41
C SER A 28 3.83 7.50 -0.08
N HIS A 29 3.05 8.59 -0.16
CA HIS A 29 3.57 9.91 -0.51
C HIS A 29 4.63 10.40 0.47
N MET A 30 4.30 10.37 1.76
CA MET A 30 5.20 10.83 2.82
C MET A 30 6.46 9.96 2.94
N MET A 31 6.34 8.65 2.69
CA MET A 31 7.45 7.71 2.81
C MET A 31 8.34 7.63 1.56
N LEU A 32 7.92 8.21 0.42
CA LEU A 32 8.66 8.11 -0.84
C LEU A 32 10.10 8.60 -0.72
N LYS A 33 10.31 9.74 -0.05
CA LYS A 33 11.66 10.33 0.13
C LYS A 33 12.58 9.38 0.89
N GLU A 34 12.14 8.87 2.03
CA GLU A 34 12.92 7.93 2.85
C GLU A 34 13.16 6.61 2.12
N ALA A 35 12.17 6.14 1.35
CA ALA A 35 12.31 4.95 0.55
C ALA A 35 13.35 5.13 -0.57
N LYS A 36 13.42 6.30 -1.21
CA LYS A 36 14.48 6.61 -2.17
C LYS A 36 15.87 6.60 -1.54
N GLU A 37 16.01 7.23 -0.38
CA GLU A 37 17.27 7.25 0.37
C GLU A 37 17.71 5.84 0.80
N ALA A 38 16.77 4.97 1.15
CA ALA A 38 17.04 3.61 1.64
C ALA A 38 17.20 2.55 0.53
N PHE A 39 16.47 2.65 -0.57
CA PHE A 39 16.35 1.60 -1.59
C PHE A 39 16.81 2.03 -3.00
N GLY A 40 17.04 3.32 -3.23
CA GLY A 40 17.49 3.88 -4.49
C GLY A 40 16.52 4.89 -5.11
N ASP A 41 17.05 5.81 -5.90
CA ASP A 41 16.30 6.91 -6.52
C ASP A 41 15.22 6.46 -7.54
N ASP A 42 15.23 5.18 -7.93
CA ASP A 42 14.24 4.58 -8.83
C ASP A 42 12.96 4.11 -8.12
N MET A 43 12.89 4.24 -6.80
CA MET A 43 11.66 3.99 -6.04
C MET A 43 10.60 5.03 -6.39
N THR A 44 9.38 4.58 -6.68
CA THR A 44 8.25 5.45 -7.04
C THR A 44 6.97 5.00 -6.33
N ILE A 45 5.92 5.81 -6.43
CA ILE A 45 4.59 5.43 -5.96
C ILE A 45 3.90 4.67 -7.08
N ALA A 46 3.33 3.51 -6.74
CA ALA A 46 2.41 2.77 -7.59
C ALA A 46 0.98 2.97 -7.12
N VAL A 47 0.07 3.09 -8.08
CA VAL A 47 -1.37 3.05 -7.89
C VAL A 47 -1.92 1.87 -8.68
N GLY A 48 -2.80 1.09 -8.05
CA GLY A 48 -3.42 -0.05 -8.69
C GLY A 48 -4.41 -0.76 -7.78
N TRP A 49 -4.43 -2.09 -7.84
CA TRP A 49 -5.33 -2.93 -7.06
C TRP A 49 -4.62 -4.23 -6.68
N VAL A 50 -5.19 -5.00 -5.75
CA VAL A 50 -4.58 -6.27 -5.31
C VAL A 50 -5.55 -7.43 -5.48
N SER A 51 -5.01 -8.62 -5.69
CA SER A 51 -5.78 -9.86 -5.55
C SER A 51 -5.15 -10.78 -4.53
N ILE A 52 -5.96 -11.41 -3.69
CA ILE A 52 -5.50 -12.35 -2.67
C ILE A 52 -6.19 -13.69 -2.95
N ASN A 53 -5.44 -14.71 -3.33
CA ASN A 53 -5.97 -16.04 -3.68
C ASN A 53 -7.10 -15.99 -4.74
N GLY A 54 -7.09 -14.99 -5.63
CA GLY A 54 -8.10 -14.77 -6.67
C GLY A 54 -9.19 -13.77 -6.31
N ASP A 55 -9.35 -13.42 -5.03
CA ASP A 55 -10.31 -12.39 -4.61
C ASP A 55 -9.76 -10.99 -4.88
N ILE A 56 -10.53 -10.18 -5.59
CA ILE A 56 -10.12 -8.84 -6.05
C ILE A 56 -10.49 -7.80 -5.00
N LEU A 57 -9.49 -7.00 -4.59
CA LEU A 57 -9.64 -5.91 -3.64
C LEU A 57 -9.17 -4.59 -4.26
N PHE A 58 -9.83 -3.50 -3.87
CA PHE A 58 -9.49 -2.13 -4.28
C PHE A 58 -9.35 -1.96 -5.80
N LYS A 59 -10.19 -2.64 -6.58
CA LYS A 59 -10.23 -2.48 -8.03
C LYS A 59 -11.39 -1.56 -8.41
N ALA A 60 -11.06 -0.38 -8.93
CA ALA A 60 -12.07 0.52 -9.47
C ALA A 60 -12.68 -0.05 -10.75
N SER A 61 -13.98 0.12 -10.89
CA SER A 61 -14.75 -0.07 -12.11
C SER A 61 -15.00 1.28 -12.79
N ALA A 62 -15.32 1.26 -14.08
CA ALA A 62 -15.60 2.48 -14.86
C ALA A 62 -16.77 3.33 -14.33
N ASN A 63 -17.62 2.74 -13.47
CA ASN A 63 -18.78 3.41 -12.89
C ASN A 63 -18.57 3.82 -11.42
N ASP A 64 -17.39 3.59 -10.86
CA ASP A 64 -17.13 3.93 -9.46
C ASP A 64 -16.90 5.42 -9.30
N SER A 65 -17.69 6.04 -8.42
CA SER A 65 -17.45 7.37 -7.90
C SER A 65 -16.61 7.29 -6.61
N PRO A 66 -15.72 8.25 -6.34
CA PRO A 66 -15.07 8.38 -5.05
C PRO A 66 -16.11 8.38 -3.91
N GLU A 67 -15.91 7.57 -2.89
CA GLU A 67 -16.83 7.46 -1.76
C GLU A 67 -16.37 8.40 -0.63
N PHE A 68 -17.25 9.20 -0.06
CA PHE A 68 -16.92 9.97 1.14
C PHE A 68 -17.19 9.12 2.39
N PHE A 69 -16.14 8.84 3.16
CA PHE A 69 -16.24 8.15 4.45
C PHE A 69 -15.51 8.97 5.52
N ASN A 70 -16.20 9.36 6.59
CA ASN A 70 -15.64 10.19 7.67
C ASN A 70 -14.90 11.45 7.18
N ASN A 71 -15.50 12.21 6.26
CA ASN A 71 -14.89 13.39 5.62
C ASN A 71 -13.59 13.13 4.84
N LYS A 72 -13.27 11.86 4.55
CA LYS A 72 -12.15 11.44 3.72
C LYS A 72 -12.65 10.80 2.44
N LEU A 73 -11.96 11.06 1.34
CA LEU A 73 -12.26 10.48 0.04
C LEU A 73 -11.65 9.07 0.01
N ARG A 74 -12.50 8.04 -0.01
CA ARG A 74 -12.11 6.66 -0.21
C ARG A 74 -12.12 6.36 -1.70
N PHE A 75 -10.97 5.98 -2.21
CA PHE A 75 -10.78 5.54 -3.57
C PHE A 75 -10.73 4.01 -3.61
N LYS A 76 -11.27 3.41 -4.66
CA LYS A 76 -11.14 1.97 -4.90
C LYS A 76 -9.82 1.65 -5.60
N TYR A 77 -8.72 2.17 -5.10
CA TYR A 77 -7.37 1.85 -5.52
C TYR A 77 -6.53 1.58 -4.28
N HIS A 78 -5.46 0.83 -4.46
CA HIS A 78 -4.42 0.65 -3.46
C HIS A 78 -3.14 1.34 -3.91
N VAL A 79 -2.37 1.83 -2.94
CA VAL A 79 -1.13 2.55 -3.18
C VAL A 79 0.00 1.89 -2.42
N TRP A 80 1.13 1.71 -3.09
CA TRP A 80 2.35 1.15 -2.50
C TRP A 80 3.59 1.79 -3.11
N LEU A 81 4.75 1.56 -2.49
CA LEU A 81 6.04 1.96 -3.05
C LEU A 81 6.59 0.83 -3.91
N HIS A 82 7.16 1.14 -5.07
CA HIS A 82 7.75 0.12 -5.92
C HIS A 82 8.88 0.65 -6.81
N ASN A 83 9.70 -0.27 -7.28
CA ASN A 83 10.58 -0.07 -8.43
C ASN A 83 10.49 -1.29 -9.36
N SER A 84 11.48 -1.49 -10.22
CA SER A 84 11.53 -2.61 -11.18
C SER A 84 11.74 -3.98 -10.52
N HIS A 85 12.15 -4.02 -9.26
CA HIS A 85 12.59 -5.24 -8.58
C HIS A 85 11.88 -5.50 -7.24
N ASP A 86 11.28 -4.47 -6.65
CA ASP A 86 10.71 -4.53 -5.31
C ASP A 86 9.33 -3.87 -5.24
N ILE A 87 8.57 -4.36 -4.27
CA ILE A 87 7.31 -3.79 -3.80
C ILE A 87 7.50 -3.59 -2.30
N ILE A 88 7.10 -2.44 -1.80
CA ILE A 88 7.04 -2.15 -0.37
C ILE A 88 5.66 -1.58 -0.10
N ASP A 89 4.79 -2.46 0.37
CA ASP A 89 3.43 -2.13 0.73
C ASP A 89 3.31 -2.07 2.25
N LEU A 90 3.40 -0.84 2.75
CA LEU A 90 3.41 -0.57 4.18
C LEU A 90 2.01 -0.70 4.79
N THR A 91 0.94 -0.57 4.00
CA THR A 91 -0.40 -0.29 4.53
C THR A 91 -1.41 -1.41 4.32
N LEU A 92 -1.16 -2.34 3.37
CA LEU A 92 -2.12 -3.39 3.04
C LEU A 92 -2.46 -4.27 4.25
N VAL A 93 -1.47 -4.74 5.01
CA VAL A 93 -1.72 -5.65 6.15
C VAL A 93 -2.63 -5.00 7.19
N GLN A 94 -2.35 -3.76 7.58
CA GLN A 94 -3.20 -3.06 8.53
C GLN A 94 -4.60 -2.79 7.95
N THR A 95 -4.67 -2.37 6.68
CA THR A 95 -5.94 -2.12 6.01
C THR A 95 -6.81 -3.38 5.95
N LEU A 96 -6.22 -4.54 5.65
CA LEU A 96 -6.91 -5.83 5.63
C LEU A 96 -7.39 -6.26 7.02
N ARG A 97 -6.60 -6.01 8.07
CA ARG A 97 -6.98 -6.32 9.46
C ARG A 97 -8.15 -5.46 9.94
N ASP A 98 -8.25 -4.23 9.46
CA ASP A 98 -9.34 -3.30 9.77
C ASP A 98 -10.60 -3.53 8.91
N MET A 99 -10.52 -4.40 7.88
CA MET A 99 -11.68 -4.74 7.06
C MET A 99 -12.53 -5.83 7.74
N ASP A 100 -13.76 -5.47 8.12
CA ASP A 100 -14.74 -6.40 8.72
C ASP A 100 -15.01 -7.66 7.85
N SER A 101 -14.81 -7.56 6.54
CA SER A 101 -15.09 -8.63 5.57
C SER A 101 -13.88 -9.50 5.22
N PHE A 102 -12.72 -9.27 5.82
CA PHE A 102 -11.51 -10.01 5.50
C PHE A 102 -11.07 -10.89 6.68
N ASP A 103 -10.89 -12.19 6.43
CA ASP A 103 -10.32 -13.11 7.42
C ASP A 103 -8.81 -12.89 7.52
N SER A 104 -8.42 -11.99 8.43
CA SER A 104 -7.03 -11.64 8.66
C SER A 104 -6.22 -12.73 9.35
N SER A 105 -6.83 -13.84 9.79
CA SER A 105 -6.11 -14.99 10.37
C SER A 105 -5.15 -15.65 9.38
N LEU A 106 -5.37 -15.41 8.08
CA LEU A 106 -4.49 -15.85 6.99
C LEU A 106 -3.13 -15.12 6.99
N ILE A 107 -3.02 -13.98 7.68
CA ILE A 107 -1.79 -13.19 7.77
C ILE A 107 -1.29 -13.24 9.20
N SER A 108 -0.14 -13.87 9.41
CA SER A 108 0.48 -13.98 10.74
C SER A 108 0.69 -12.60 11.38
N GLU A 109 0.50 -12.50 12.71
CA GLU A 109 0.61 -11.25 13.46
C GLU A 109 1.98 -10.58 13.34
N ASN A 110 3.03 -11.36 13.07
CA ASN A 110 4.40 -10.85 12.90
C ASN A 110 4.64 -10.16 11.55
N ILE A 111 3.74 -10.35 10.57
CA ILE A 111 3.79 -9.67 9.29
C ILE A 111 3.22 -8.27 9.47
N THR A 112 4.00 -7.26 9.08
CA THR A 112 3.67 -5.85 9.26
C THR A 112 3.63 -5.06 7.96
N TYR A 113 4.45 -5.44 6.97
CA TYR A 113 4.45 -4.91 5.62
C TYR A 113 4.44 -6.07 4.62
N ILE A 114 4.12 -5.81 3.36
CA ILE A 114 4.24 -6.78 2.27
C ILE A 114 5.37 -6.35 1.32
N ASP A 115 6.23 -7.30 0.97
CA ASP A 115 7.16 -7.18 -0.15
C ASP A 115 6.93 -8.28 -1.19
N CYS A 116 7.70 -8.28 -2.28
CA CYS A 116 7.55 -9.27 -3.36
C CYS A 116 7.57 -10.73 -2.86
N LYS A 117 8.42 -11.04 -1.88
CA LYS A 117 8.54 -12.40 -1.36
C LYS A 117 7.31 -12.77 -0.53
N LEU A 118 6.94 -11.91 0.41
CA LEU A 118 5.76 -12.12 1.26
C LEU A 118 4.47 -12.13 0.44
N ALA A 119 4.36 -11.29 -0.60
CA ALA A 119 3.23 -11.28 -1.50
C ALA A 119 3.05 -12.65 -2.15
N ALA A 120 4.13 -13.23 -2.69
CA ALA A 120 4.10 -14.56 -3.30
C ALA A 120 3.72 -15.66 -2.29
N GLU A 121 4.27 -15.62 -1.08
CA GLU A 121 3.97 -16.59 -0.01
C GLU A 121 2.51 -16.54 0.45
N LEU A 122 1.91 -15.35 0.47
CA LEU A 122 0.53 -15.12 0.90
C LEU A 122 -0.50 -15.19 -0.24
N GLY A 123 -0.06 -15.47 -1.48
CA GLY A 123 -0.94 -15.47 -2.65
C GLY A 123 -1.50 -14.08 -3.00
N ILE A 124 -0.78 -13.02 -2.62
CA ILE A 124 -1.10 -11.62 -2.94
C ILE A 124 -0.43 -11.27 -4.27
N THR A 125 -1.19 -10.64 -5.16
CA THR A 125 -0.67 -10.07 -6.40
C THR A 125 -1.05 -8.60 -6.47
N HIS A 126 -0.05 -7.73 -6.62
CA HIS A 126 -0.23 -6.31 -6.90
C HIS A 126 -0.38 -6.10 -8.41
N HIS A 127 -1.47 -5.48 -8.82
CA HIS A 127 -1.77 -5.18 -10.21
C HIS A 127 -1.58 -3.68 -10.43
N LEU A 128 -0.43 -3.34 -11.04
CA LEU A 128 -0.08 -1.96 -11.35
C LEU A 128 -1.03 -1.37 -12.39
N GLN A 129 -1.57 -0.18 -12.11
CA GLN A 129 -2.33 0.61 -13.08
C GLN A 129 -1.49 1.78 -13.60
N THR A 130 -0.84 2.52 -12.71
CA THR A 130 0.06 3.62 -13.05
C THR A 130 1.07 3.85 -11.93
N CYS A 131 2.18 4.52 -12.23
CA CYS A 131 3.22 4.82 -11.25
C CYS A 131 3.99 6.10 -11.59
N GLY A 132 4.63 6.66 -10.56
CA GLY A 132 5.52 7.82 -10.67
C GLY A 132 5.55 8.64 -9.39
N ASP A 133 6.48 9.59 -9.32
CA ASP A 133 6.60 10.47 -8.14
C ASP A 133 5.38 11.39 -7.95
N GLY A 134 4.77 11.85 -9.06
CA GLY A 134 3.63 12.78 -9.07
C GLY A 134 2.28 12.12 -9.36
N VAL A 135 2.21 10.79 -9.31
CA VAL A 135 1.03 10.04 -9.77
C VAL A 135 -0.20 10.27 -8.90
N LEU A 136 -0.01 10.60 -7.62
CA LEU A 136 -1.11 10.87 -6.70
C LEU A 136 -1.73 12.23 -7.00
N GLU A 137 -0.93 13.24 -7.33
CA GLU A 137 -1.39 14.57 -7.71
C GLU A 137 -2.13 14.54 -9.05
N GLU A 138 -1.61 13.79 -10.01
CA GLU A 138 -2.25 13.57 -11.32
C GLU A 138 -3.65 12.96 -11.18
N LEU A 139 -3.81 12.06 -10.22
CA LEU A 139 -5.07 11.38 -9.92
C LEU A 139 -5.91 12.09 -8.83
N GLN A 140 -5.42 13.20 -8.27
CA GLN A 140 -6.05 13.94 -7.16
C GLN A 140 -6.32 13.07 -5.92
N LEU A 141 -5.35 12.20 -5.59
CA LEU A 141 -5.38 11.26 -4.47
C LEU A 141 -4.53 11.71 -3.26
N GLY A 142 -3.71 12.76 -3.44
CA GLY A 142 -2.80 13.33 -2.44
C GLY A 142 -3.20 14.74 -2.01
#